data_AF-A0A3D3F8G9-F1
#
_entry.id   AF-A0A3D3F8G9-F1
#
_cell.length_a   1.000
_cell.length_b   1.000
_cell.length_c   1.000
_cell.angle_alpha   90.00
_cell.angle_beta   90.00
_cell.angle_gamma   90.00
#
_symmetry.space_group_name_H-M   'P 1'
#
loop_
_entity.id
_entity.type
_entity.pdbx_description
1 polymer ?
#
loop_
_entity_poly.entity_id
_entity_poly.type
_entity_poly.pdbx_seq_one_letter_code
_entity_poly.pdbx_strand_id
1 'polypeptide(L)' 'MKKVSLKILFGIVAIVCICFESYAQKYTFKNELELLKRVDKLPEYRTNSYVEQISSYDTTGGNDDGFDGTYSYLRKEKEG' A
#
# COMPACT_ATOMS: atom_id res chain seq x y z
N MET A 1 25.30 -27.67 36.90
CA MET A 1 24.39 -26.96 35.97
C MET A 1 23.04 -27.69 35.98
N LYS A 2 21.95 -27.03 36.44
CA LYS A 2 20.63 -27.68 36.50
C LYS A 2 20.09 -27.86 35.07
N LYS A 3 19.82 -29.10 34.65
CA LYS A 3 19.24 -29.38 33.33
C LYS A 3 17.77 -28.94 33.32
N VAL A 4 17.41 -28.04 32.43
CA VAL A 4 16.01 -27.65 32.22
C VAL A 4 15.31 -28.78 31.47
N SER A 5 14.15 -29.22 31.96
CA SER A 5 13.36 -30.27 31.32
C SER A 5 12.75 -29.75 30.01
N LEU A 6 12.74 -30.59 28.98
CA LEU A 6 12.15 -30.27 27.67
C LEU A 6 10.68 -29.81 27.77
N LYS A 7 9.95 -30.33 28.77
CA LYS A 7 8.56 -29.93 29.06
C LYS A 7 8.45 -28.47 29.51
N ILE A 8 9.43 -28.01 30.28
CA ILE A 8 9.48 -26.62 30.76
C ILE A 8 9.75 -25.69 29.58
N LEU A 9 10.64 -26.09 28.66
CA LEU A 9 10.92 -25.33 27.44
C LEU A 9 9.67 -25.20 26.56
N PHE A 10 8.94 -26.30 26.33
CA PHE A 10 7.67 -26.26 25.59
C PHE A 10 6.62 -25.38 26.25
N GLY A 11 6.51 -25.43 27.59
CA GLY A 11 5.60 -24.57 28.34
C GLY A 11 5.93 -23.08 28.17
N ILE A 12 7.20 -22.71 28.20
CA ILE A 12 7.65 -21.33 27.98
C ILE A 12 7.31 -20.88 26.55
N VAL A 13 7.60 -21.70 25.55
CA VAL A 13 7.29 -21.38 24.14
C VAL A 13 5.78 -21.20 23.93
N ALA A 14 4.96 -22.07 24.51
CA ALA A 14 3.50 -21.95 24.42
C ALA A 14 2.99 -20.65 25.05
N ILE A 15 3.48 -20.28 26.24
CA ILE A 15 3.11 -19.01 26.89
C ILE A 15 3.51 -17.82 26.02
N VAL A 16 4.73 -17.83 25.49
CA VAL A 16 5.23 -16.78 24.59
C VAL A 16 4.35 -16.64 23.35
N CYS A 17 3.94 -17.74 22.71
CA CYS A 17 3.05 -17.70 21.55
C CYS A 17 1.65 -17.11 21.84
N ILE A 18 1.12 -17.29 23.06
CA ILE A 18 -0.20 -16.76 23.45
C ILE A 18 -0.12 -15.27 23.83
N CYS A 19 1.04 -14.81 24.28
CA CYS A 19 1.27 -13.41 24.66
C CYS A 19 1.52 -12.47 23.47
N PHE A 20 1.68 -12.99 22.25
CA PHE A 20 1.78 -12.15 21.06
C PHE A 20 0.40 -11.80 20.52
N GLU A 21 0.01 -10.54 20.72
CA GLU A 21 -1.12 -9.93 20.01
C GLU A 21 -0.84 -9.97 18.50
N SER A 22 -1.70 -10.67 17.75
CA SER A 22 -1.66 -10.66 16.30
C SER A 22 -2.27 -9.35 15.79
N TYR A 23 -1.45 -8.45 15.24
CA TYR A 23 -1.94 -7.24 14.60
C TYR A 23 -2.52 -7.59 13.22
N ALA A 24 -3.83 -7.86 13.16
CA ALA A 24 -4.55 -7.91 11.89
C ALA A 24 -4.75 -6.49 11.33
N GLN A 25 -4.81 -6.36 10.00
CA GLN A 25 -5.04 -5.08 9.35
C GLN A 25 -6.45 -4.56 9.72
N LYS A 26 -6.51 -3.53 10.57
CA LYS A 26 -7.76 -2.87 11.00
C LYS A 26 -8.39 -2.02 9.89
N TYR A 27 -7.59 -1.64 8.91
CA TYR A 27 -7.98 -0.80 7.80
C TYR A 27 -8.41 -1.65 6.61
N THR A 28 -9.67 -1.52 6.18
CA THR A 28 -10.28 -2.38 5.16
C THR A 28 -10.61 -1.61 3.88
N PHE A 29 -10.91 -2.31 2.80
CA PHE A 29 -11.40 -1.71 1.57
C PHE A 29 -12.63 -0.80 1.77
N LYS A 30 -13.52 -1.15 2.70
CA LYS A 30 -14.68 -0.29 3.05
C LYS A 30 -14.22 1.06 3.61
N ASN A 31 -13.13 1.10 4.37
CA ASN A 31 -12.58 2.35 4.90
C ASN A 31 -12.04 3.25 3.77
N GLU A 32 -11.37 2.69 2.76
CA GLU A 32 -10.95 3.46 1.58
C GLU A 32 -12.13 4.00 0.80
N LEU A 33 -13.17 3.18 0.58
CA LEU A 33 -14.34 3.61 -0.18
C LEU A 33 -15.08 4.77 0.50
N GLU A 34 -15.19 4.74 1.83
CA GLU A 34 -15.75 5.86 2.59
C GLU A 34 -14.84 7.10 2.53
N LEU A 35 -13.52 6.91 2.51
CA LEU A 35 -12.56 8.01 2.39
C LEU A 35 -12.60 8.65 1.00
N LEU A 36 -12.82 7.90 -0.08
CA LEU A 36 -12.97 8.43 -1.44
C LEU A 36 -14.13 9.42 -1.59
N LYS A 37 -15.17 9.30 -0.75
CA LYS A 37 -16.32 10.21 -0.75
C LYS A 37 -16.09 11.48 0.07
N ARG A 38 -15.02 11.54 0.86
CA ARG A 38 -14.72 12.65 1.80
C ARG A 38 -13.92 13.75 1.11
N VAL A 39 -14.61 14.54 0.28
CA VAL A 39 -14.04 15.71 -0.42
C VAL A 39 -13.40 16.71 0.56
N ASP A 40 -13.97 16.84 1.75
CA ASP A 40 -13.47 17.69 2.84
C ASP A 40 -12.06 17.31 3.32
N LYS A 41 -11.63 16.07 3.08
CA LYS A 41 -10.31 15.55 3.48
C LYS A 41 -9.25 15.60 2.38
N LEU A 42 -9.59 16.06 1.18
CA LEU A 42 -8.62 16.19 0.08
C LEU A 42 -7.35 16.98 0.41
N PRO A 43 -7.38 18.10 1.18
CA PRO A 43 -6.16 18.83 1.51
C PRO A 43 -5.32 18.15 2.62
N GLU A 44 -5.81 17.09 3.26
CA GLU A 44 -5.11 16.43 4.36
C GLU A 44 -4.10 15.39 3.83
N TYR A 45 -2.87 15.44 4.34
CA TYR A 45 -1.88 14.38 4.07
C TYR A 45 -2.28 13.08 4.77
N ARG A 46 -2.20 11.97 4.04
CA ARG A 46 -2.43 10.62 4.58
C ARG A 46 -1.12 10.07 5.17
N THR A 47 -1.17 9.64 6.43
CA THR A 47 -0.04 8.99 7.12
C THR A 47 -0.14 7.47 7.02
N ASN A 48 1.00 6.76 7.02
CA ASN A 48 1.06 5.29 6.95
C ASN A 48 0.41 4.71 5.68
N SER A 49 0.44 5.46 4.58
CA SER A 49 0.01 5.00 3.26
C SER A 49 1.22 4.72 2.39
N TYR A 50 1.11 3.72 1.52
CA TYR A 50 2.11 3.40 0.52
C TYR A 50 1.54 3.71 -0.87
N VAL A 51 2.32 4.38 -1.71
CA VAL A 51 1.94 4.68 -3.09
C VAL A 51 2.41 3.53 -3.96
N GLU A 52 1.46 2.70 -4.40
CA GLU A 52 1.76 1.50 -5.19
C GLU A 52 1.82 1.75 -6.70
N GLN A 53 1.21 2.83 -7.18
CA GLN A 53 1.24 3.18 -8.59
C GLN A 53 2.28 4.25 -8.87
N ILE A 54 3.37 3.84 -9.51
CA ILE A 54 4.33 4.71 -10.18
C ILE A 54 4.09 4.51 -11.67
N SER A 55 3.55 5.51 -12.35
CA SER A 55 3.39 5.48 -13.81
C SER A 55 4.54 6.24 -14.49
N SER A 56 4.73 5.96 -15.77
CA SER A 56 5.50 6.78 -16.72
C SER A 56 4.83 8.14 -17.00
N TYR A 57 3.99 8.62 -16.08
CA TYR A 57 3.24 9.86 -16.24
C TYR A 57 4.17 11.02 -16.62
N ASP A 58 3.81 11.69 -17.71
CA ASP A 58 4.52 12.86 -18.19
C ASP A 58 4.35 14.03 -17.22
N THR A 59 5.37 14.27 -16.42
CA THR A 59 5.37 15.38 -15.45
C THR A 59 5.52 16.77 -16.09
N THR A 60 5.75 16.85 -17.40
CA THR A 60 5.92 18.13 -18.12
C THR A 60 4.60 18.76 -18.56
N GLY A 61 3.50 18.02 -18.48
CA GLY A 61 2.17 18.44 -18.96
C GLY A 61 1.92 18.16 -20.45
N GLY A 62 2.79 17.38 -21.11
CA GLY A 62 2.60 16.85 -22.45
C GLY A 62 1.77 15.56 -22.46
N ASN A 63 1.90 14.77 -23.53
CA ASN A 63 1.25 13.46 -23.67
C ASN A 63 2.27 12.35 -24.00
N ASP A 64 3.47 12.47 -23.42
CA ASP A 64 4.55 11.50 -23.56
C ASP A 64 4.63 10.64 -22.30
N ASP A 65 3.56 9.88 -22.06
CA ASP A 65 3.39 9.02 -20.90
C ASP A 65 4.17 7.69 -21.04
N GLY A 66 5.25 7.66 -21.81
CA GLY A 66 6.03 6.45 -22.05
C GLY A 66 7.41 6.74 -22.61
N PHE A 67 8.43 6.75 -21.71
CA PHE A 67 9.87 6.46 -21.82
C PHE A 67 10.66 6.53 -23.16
N ASP A 68 10.10 7.01 -24.28
CA ASP A 68 10.64 6.82 -25.64
C ASP A 68 10.23 7.94 -26.63
N GLY A 69 9.53 9.01 -26.20
CA GLY A 69 9.22 10.16 -27.06
C GLY A 69 8.07 9.93 -28.04
N THR A 70 7.13 9.02 -27.72
CA THR A 70 6.00 8.69 -28.59
C THR A 70 4.71 9.16 -27.94
N TYR A 71 4.11 10.19 -28.53
CA TYR A 71 2.84 10.73 -28.05
C TYR A 71 1.72 9.69 -28.12
N SER A 72 0.97 9.58 -27.02
CA SER A 72 -0.37 9.05 -27.05
C SER A 72 -1.25 9.99 -27.93
N TYR A 73 -2.08 9.46 -28.81
CA TYR A 73 -3.07 10.25 -29.56
C TYR A 73 -4.41 9.53 -29.52
N LEU A 74 -5.50 10.27 -29.26
CA LEU A 74 -6.84 9.68 -29.22
C LEU A 74 -7.41 9.47 -30.65
N ARG A 75 -7.00 10.31 -31.62
CA ARG A 75 -7.35 10.24 -33.05
C ARG A 75 -6.42 11.13 -33.88
N LYS A 76 -6.15 10.74 -35.14
CA LYS A 76 -5.46 11.55 -36.16
C LYS A 76 -6.46 12.07 -37.21
N GLU A 77 -6.38 13.35 -37.55
CA GLU A 77 -7.05 13.92 -38.73
C GLU A 77 -6.16 13.80 -39.98
N LYS A 78 -6.76 13.90 -41.17
CA LYS A 78 -6.09 13.60 -42.46
C LYS A 78 -4.90 14.51 -42.81
N GLU A 79 -4.68 15.60 -42.09
CA GLU A 79 -3.71 16.63 -42.47
C GLU A 79 -2.45 16.67 -41.59
N GLY A 80 -2.33 15.77 -40.61
CA GLY A 80 -1.09 15.56 -39.84
C GLY A 80 -1.02 16.37 -38.56
#